data_AF-A0A814DW69-F1
#
_entry.id   AF-A0A814DW69-F1
#
_cell.length_a   1.000
_cell.length_b   1.000
_cell.length_c   1.000
_cell.angle_alpha   90.00
_cell.angle_beta   90.00
_cell.angle_gamma   90.00
#
_symmetry.space_group_name_H-M   'P 1'
#
loop_
_entity.id
_entity.type
_entity.pdbx_description
1 polymer ?
#
loop_
_entity_poly.entity_id
_entity_poly.type
_entity_poly.pdbx_seq_one_letter_code
_entity_poly.pdbx_strand_id
1 'polypeptide(L)'
;MAWRPSFSDNPFEKTYSAADFRASFTSGVSFMGDVRRHKFDCELAAAAAAYSPGPYYSEATIKQYARTIASPNNVHYYGSSLANYGHDRSSVNKVLQSVHTGDRRVLSAHEASHIREGAAWLADHKHEFSKGFINAASSLYENVYDQNGLKVVDRRTLKY
;
A
#
# COMPACT_ATOMS: atom_id res chain seq x y z
N MET A 1 8.91 -4.28 21.66
CA MET A 1 7.70 -3.44 21.61
C MET A 1 7.37 -3.21 20.14
N ALA A 2 6.30 -3.83 19.63
CA ALA A 2 5.92 -3.67 18.22
C ALA A 2 5.19 -2.33 18.05
N TRP A 3 5.77 -1.43 17.25
CA TRP A 3 5.12 -0.17 16.87
C TRP A 3 3.84 -0.49 16.09
N ARG A 4 2.70 -0.14 16.69
CA ARG A 4 1.41 -0.09 16.00
C ARG A 4 1.21 1.37 15.59
N PRO A 5 1.19 1.71 14.30
CA PRO A 5 0.67 3.01 13.92
C PRO A 5 -0.84 2.99 14.19
N SER A 6 -1.24 3.53 15.33
CA SER A 6 -2.57 4.12 15.45
C SER A 6 -2.52 5.41 14.64
N PHE A 7 -3.18 5.40 13.49
CA PHE A 7 -3.29 6.58 12.64
C PHE A 7 -4.23 7.58 13.35
N SER A 8 -3.62 8.45 14.14
CA SER A 8 -4.17 9.64 14.83
C SER A 8 -4.74 9.47 16.26
N ASP A 9 -4.42 10.48 17.07
CA ASP A 9 -5.08 10.84 18.35
C ASP A 9 -6.27 11.80 18.13
N ASN A 10 -6.73 11.96 16.88
CA ASN A 10 -7.86 12.83 16.53
C ASN A 10 -9.12 11.98 16.35
N PRO A 11 -10.15 12.12 17.21
CA PRO A 11 -11.36 11.31 17.13
C PRO A 11 -12.18 11.52 15.83
N PHE A 12 -11.80 12.50 15.00
CA PHE A 12 -12.42 12.78 13.71
C PHE A 12 -11.63 12.25 12.50
N GLU A 13 -10.43 11.69 12.68
CA GLU A 13 -9.66 11.13 11.57
C GLU A 13 -10.16 9.72 11.24
N LYS A 14 -10.38 9.44 9.95
CA LYS A 14 -10.85 8.13 9.53
C LYS A 14 -9.77 7.09 9.79
N THR A 15 -10.10 6.09 10.60
CA THR A 15 -9.17 5.00 10.88
C THR A 15 -9.54 3.76 10.09
N TYR A 16 -8.53 3.19 9.42
CA TYR A 16 -8.57 1.88 8.81
C TYR A 16 -7.30 1.14 9.21
N SER A 17 -7.38 -0.19 9.26
CA SER A 17 -6.26 -1.06 9.54
C SER A 17 -5.90 -1.89 8.30
N ALA A 18 -4.66 -2.35 8.23
CA ALA A 18 -4.28 -3.31 7.18
C ALA A 18 -5.13 -4.59 7.21
N ALA A 19 -5.70 -4.96 8.37
CA ALA A 19 -6.56 -6.13 8.50
C ALA A 19 -7.89 -5.97 7.73
N ASP A 20 -8.41 -4.74 7.61
CA ASP A 20 -9.64 -4.46 6.86
C ASP A 20 -9.48 -4.73 5.36
N PHE A 21 -8.24 -4.64 4.86
CA PHE A 21 -7.88 -4.89 3.46
C PHE A 21 -7.25 -6.26 3.22
N ARG A 22 -7.13 -7.10 4.25
CA ARG A 22 -6.64 -8.47 4.12
C ARG A 22 -7.81 -9.40 3.84
N ALA A 23 -7.98 -9.77 2.57
CA ALA A 23 -8.76 -10.95 2.21
C ALA A 23 -7.82 -12.15 1.98
N SER A 24 -8.34 -13.37 2.13
CA SER A 24 -7.61 -14.57 1.74
C SER A 24 -7.22 -14.47 0.26
N PHE A 25 -5.97 -14.76 -0.07
CA PHE A 25 -5.56 -14.89 -1.47
C PHE A 25 -6.50 -15.87 -2.17
N THR A 26 -7.03 -15.45 -3.32
CA THR A 26 -7.82 -16.35 -4.16
C THR A 26 -6.97 -17.57 -4.55
N SER A 27 -7.53 -18.76 -4.40
CA SER A 27 -6.83 -20.02 -4.60
C SER A 27 -6.31 -20.13 -6.04
N GLY A 28 -4.99 -20.09 -6.19
CA GLY A 28 -4.30 -20.23 -7.47
C GLY A 28 -2.80 -20.33 -7.21
N VAL A 29 -2.24 -21.52 -7.45
CA VAL A 29 -0.80 -21.89 -7.47
C VAL A 29 0.06 -21.26 -6.36
N SER A 30 0.05 -21.88 -5.18
CA SER A 30 1.20 -21.81 -4.28
C SER A 30 2.17 -22.88 -4.76
N PHE A 31 3.30 -22.49 -5.35
CA PHE A 31 4.44 -23.40 -5.37
C PHE A 31 4.86 -23.60 -3.91
N MET A 32 4.97 -24.86 -3.50
CA MET A 32 5.21 -25.25 -2.10
C MET A 32 6.45 -24.51 -1.57
N GLY A 33 6.25 -23.68 -0.53
CA GLY A 33 7.35 -22.94 0.12
C GLY A 33 7.39 -21.44 -0.16
N ASP A 34 6.67 -20.94 -1.18
CA ASP A 34 6.71 -19.52 -1.52
C ASP A 34 5.84 -18.67 -0.60
N VAL A 35 6.46 -17.63 -0.05
CA VAL A 35 5.75 -16.59 0.68
C VAL A 35 5.19 -15.55 -0.29
N ARG A 36 3.90 -15.27 -0.13
CA ARG A 36 3.17 -14.26 -0.91
C ARG A 36 3.12 -12.95 -0.15
N ARG A 37 3.46 -11.84 -0.82
CA ARG A 37 3.20 -10.49 -0.32
C ARG A 37 2.48 -9.67 -1.37
N HIS A 38 1.65 -8.72 -0.93
CA HIS A 38 0.98 -7.82 -1.85
C HIS A 38 1.98 -6.88 -2.51
N LYS A 39 1.83 -6.61 -3.81
CA LYS A 39 2.60 -5.54 -4.48
C LYS A 39 2.17 -4.19 -3.93
N PHE A 40 0.86 -3.93 -3.98
CA PHE A 40 0.23 -2.81 -3.28
C PHE A 40 -0.18 -3.25 -1.87
N ASP A 41 0.57 -2.79 -0.87
CA ASP A 41 0.46 -3.24 0.51
C ASP A 41 -0.86 -2.81 1.19
N CYS A 42 -1.39 -3.67 2.07
CA CYS A 42 -2.62 -3.40 2.83
C CYS A 42 -2.47 -2.21 3.80
N GLU A 43 -1.28 -1.93 4.33
CA GLU A 43 -1.02 -0.75 5.17
C GLU A 43 -1.14 0.54 4.32
N LEU A 44 -0.70 0.51 3.05
CA LEU A 44 -0.88 1.63 2.11
C LEU A 44 -2.36 1.78 1.71
N ALA A 45 -3.08 0.67 1.52
CA ALA A 45 -4.52 0.70 1.25
C ALA A 45 -5.31 1.31 2.42
N ALA A 46 -4.97 0.94 3.65
CA ALA A 46 -5.57 1.52 4.84
C ALA A 46 -5.31 3.03 4.95
N ALA A 47 -4.07 3.47 4.73
CA ALA A 47 -3.75 4.88 4.69
C ALA A 47 -4.48 5.64 3.56
N ALA A 48 -4.54 5.07 2.35
CA ALA A 48 -5.28 5.66 1.24
C ALA A 48 -6.78 5.81 1.54
N ALA A 49 -7.38 4.84 2.24
CA ALA A 49 -8.77 4.93 2.65
C ALA A 49 -9.01 5.95 3.77
N ALA A 50 -8.07 6.06 4.72
CA ALA A 50 -8.10 7.05 5.78
C ALA A 50 -8.02 8.48 5.22
N TYR A 51 -7.10 8.72 4.28
CA TYR A 51 -6.88 10.03 3.67
C TYR A 51 -7.79 10.36 2.49
N SER A 52 -8.70 9.46 2.10
CA SER A 52 -9.68 9.79 1.06
C SER A 52 -10.63 10.89 1.55
N PRO A 53 -11.09 11.80 0.69
CA PRO A 53 -12.10 12.78 1.09
C PRO A 53 -13.48 12.11 1.30
N GLY A 54 -14.31 12.70 2.15
CA GLY A 54 -15.68 12.25 2.41
C GLY A 54 -15.82 11.28 3.59
N PRO A 55 -17.01 10.70 3.80
CA PRO A 55 -17.31 9.83 4.93
C PRO A 55 -16.48 8.54 4.91
N TYR A 56 -16.63 7.73 5.96
CA TYR A 56 -16.13 6.36 5.96
C TYR A 56 -16.73 5.58 4.77
N TYR A 57 -15.90 4.79 4.11
CA TYR A 57 -16.37 3.76 3.20
C TYR A 57 -17.25 2.75 3.93
N SER A 58 -18.31 2.31 3.27
CA SER A 58 -19.15 1.23 3.77
C SER A 58 -18.37 -0.08 3.90
N GLU A 59 -18.83 -0.98 4.77
CA GLU A 59 -18.25 -2.31 4.90
C GLU A 59 -18.24 -3.07 3.56
N ALA A 60 -19.28 -2.91 2.75
CA ALA A 60 -19.37 -3.51 1.42
C ALA A 60 -18.27 -3.00 0.48
N THR A 61 -17.98 -1.70 0.51
CA THR A 61 -16.90 -1.08 -0.26
C THR A 61 -15.53 -1.59 0.18
N ILE A 62 -15.29 -1.66 1.49
CA ILE A 62 -14.01 -2.18 2.04
C ILE A 62 -13.82 -3.65 1.65
N LYS A 63 -14.88 -4.48 1.76
CA LYS A 63 -14.84 -5.87 1.31
C LYS A 63 -14.54 -6.00 -0.18
N GLN A 64 -15.07 -5.12 -1.03
CA GLN A 64 -14.73 -5.09 -2.45
C GLN A 64 -13.24 -4.77 -2.65
N TYR A 65 -12.72 -3.71 -2.01
CA TYR A 65 -11.32 -3.33 -2.12
C TYR A 65 -10.38 -4.43 -1.62
N ALA A 66 -10.70 -5.07 -0.50
CA ALA A 66 -9.95 -6.20 0.02
C ALA A 66 -9.88 -7.37 -0.98
N ARG A 67 -10.98 -7.67 -1.68
CA ARG A 67 -11.01 -8.70 -2.74
C ARG A 67 -10.14 -8.34 -3.94
N THR A 68 -10.21 -7.09 -4.41
CA THR A 68 -9.34 -6.60 -5.49
C THR A 68 -7.88 -6.67 -5.08
N ILE A 69 -7.53 -6.25 -3.87
CA ILE A 69 -6.15 -6.29 -3.35
C ILE A 69 -5.65 -7.74 -3.20
N ALA A 70 -6.52 -8.68 -2.83
CA ALA A 70 -6.19 -10.10 -2.75
C ALA A 70 -6.15 -10.83 -4.12
N SER A 71 -6.22 -10.08 -5.22
CA SER A 71 -6.06 -10.61 -6.58
C SER A 71 -4.72 -11.35 -6.73
N PRO A 72 -4.66 -12.49 -7.47
CA PRO A 72 -3.42 -13.21 -7.71
C PRO A 72 -2.35 -12.35 -8.41
N ASN A 73 -2.78 -11.32 -9.16
CA ASN A 73 -1.89 -10.43 -9.89
C ASN A 73 -1.24 -9.36 -8.99
N ASN A 74 -1.78 -9.14 -7.79
CA ASN A 74 -1.21 -8.27 -6.76
C ASN A 74 -0.24 -9.03 -5.84
N VAL A 75 0.49 -10.04 -6.33
CA VAL A 75 1.37 -10.85 -5.50
C VAL A 75 2.82 -10.82 -6.01
N HIS A 76 3.76 -10.63 -5.08
CA HIS A 76 5.15 -11.03 -5.24
C HIS A 76 5.37 -12.38 -4.54
N TYR A 77 6.07 -13.28 -5.22
CA TYR A 77 6.49 -14.56 -4.68
C TYR A 77 7.92 -14.45 -4.18
N TYR A 78 8.14 -14.88 -2.94
CA TYR A 78 9.45 -14.94 -2.32
C TYR A 78 9.80 -16.39 -2.01
N GLY A 79 10.98 -16.84 -2.42
CA GLY A 79 11.47 -18.19 -2.14
C GLY A 79 11.89 -18.44 -0.68
N SER A 80 11.58 -17.53 0.25
CA SER A 80 11.90 -17.69 1.67
C SER A 80 10.90 -16.97 2.57
N SER A 81 10.56 -17.60 3.70
CA SER A 81 9.72 -17.04 4.74
C SER A 81 10.34 -15.85 5.49
N LEU A 82 11.66 -15.68 5.42
CA LEU A 82 12.37 -14.53 5.99
C LEU A 82 12.01 -13.20 5.30
N ALA A 83 11.50 -13.24 4.07
CA ALA A 83 11.06 -12.06 3.33
C ALA A 83 9.84 -11.35 3.96
N ASN A 84 9.11 -12.02 4.87
CA ASN A 84 8.04 -11.38 5.66
C ASN A 84 8.54 -10.55 6.84
N TYR A 85 9.81 -10.73 7.26
CA TYR A 85 10.31 -10.19 8.52
C TYR A 85 11.35 -9.06 8.37
N GLY A 86 11.98 -8.92 7.20
CA GLY A 86 13.16 -8.07 7.01
C GLY A 86 12.91 -6.71 6.33
N HIS A 87 13.20 -6.60 5.04
CA HIS A 87 13.50 -5.31 4.42
C HIS A 87 12.31 -4.59 3.76
N ASP A 88 11.22 -5.25 3.36
CA ASP A 88 10.15 -4.54 2.61
C ASP A 88 8.98 -4.08 3.47
N ARG A 89 8.97 -4.41 4.77
CA ARG A 89 8.15 -3.61 5.70
C ARG A 89 8.76 -2.22 5.93
N SER A 90 10.07 -2.08 5.71
CA SER A 90 10.76 -0.79 5.79
C SER A 90 10.28 0.19 4.72
N SER A 91 10.04 -0.26 3.48
CA SER A 91 9.60 0.63 2.39
C SER A 91 8.25 1.26 2.68
N VAL A 92 7.24 0.46 3.04
CA VAL A 92 5.89 0.93 3.39
C VAL A 92 5.93 1.86 4.59
N ASN A 93 6.66 1.50 5.66
CA ASN A 93 6.82 2.37 6.83
C ASN A 93 7.44 3.72 6.46
N LYS A 94 8.45 3.76 5.59
CA LYS A 94 9.04 5.02 5.11
C LYS A 94 8.04 5.84 4.31
N VAL A 95 7.24 5.23 3.45
CA VAL A 95 6.17 5.94 2.72
C VAL A 95 5.20 6.59 3.72
N LEU A 96 4.71 5.82 4.69
CA LEU A 96 3.75 6.32 5.69
C LEU A 96 4.35 7.39 6.60
N GLN A 97 5.62 7.25 7.00
CA GLN A 97 6.35 8.30 7.72
C GLN A 97 6.47 9.58 6.90
N SER A 98 6.67 9.49 5.58
CA SER A 98 6.74 10.68 4.71
C SER A 98 5.43 11.47 4.66
N VAL A 99 4.30 10.76 4.80
CA VAL A 99 2.97 11.36 4.85
C VAL A 99 2.75 12.05 6.19
N HIS A 100 3.15 11.39 7.29
CA HIS A 100 2.99 11.94 8.64
C HIS A 100 3.87 13.15 8.92
N THR A 101 5.15 13.10 8.53
CA THR A 101 6.08 14.20 8.83
C THR A 101 6.11 15.25 7.74
N GLY A 102 5.60 14.95 6.54
CA GLY A 102 5.76 15.79 5.35
C GLY A 102 7.19 15.79 4.80
N ASP A 103 8.11 15.04 5.41
CA ASP A 103 9.51 15.04 5.02
C ASP A 103 9.78 14.12 3.84
N ARG A 104 10.80 14.51 3.07
CA ARG A 104 11.39 13.67 2.05
C ARG A 104 11.94 12.37 2.66
N ARG A 105 11.51 11.22 2.13
CA ARG A 105 12.06 9.89 2.46
C ARG A 105 12.75 9.29 1.25
N VAL A 106 13.98 8.82 1.47
CA VAL A 106 14.80 8.17 0.44
C VAL A 106 14.74 6.66 0.62
N LEU A 107 14.36 5.96 -0.44
CA LEU A 107 14.30 4.51 -0.51
C LEU A 107 15.57 3.98 -1.19
N SER A 108 16.07 2.84 -0.70
CA SER A 108 17.07 2.05 -1.43
C SER A 108 16.51 1.56 -2.77
N ALA A 109 17.38 1.15 -3.70
CA ALA A 109 16.96 0.59 -4.99
C ALA A 109 15.94 -0.57 -4.85
N HIS A 110 16.15 -1.45 -3.86
CA HIS A 110 15.24 -2.57 -3.59
C HIS A 110 13.88 -2.09 -3.09
N GLU A 111 13.85 -1.22 -2.08
CA GLU A 111 12.61 -0.62 -1.53
C GLU A 111 11.84 0.16 -2.61
N ALA A 112 12.54 0.91 -3.46
CA ALA A 112 11.95 1.67 -4.55
C ALA A 112 11.33 0.75 -5.61
N SER A 113 11.93 -0.41 -5.91
CA SER A 113 11.37 -1.40 -6.82
C SER A 113 10.01 -1.90 -6.32
N HIS A 114 9.92 -2.29 -5.05
CA HIS A 114 8.66 -2.75 -4.46
C HIS A 114 7.54 -1.70 -4.53
N ILE A 115 7.86 -0.45 -4.18
CA ILE A 115 6.87 0.63 -4.25
C ILE A 115 6.46 0.92 -5.70
N ARG A 116 7.38 0.85 -6.67
CA ARG A 116 7.06 1.00 -8.10
C ARG A 116 6.14 -0.10 -8.60
N GLU A 117 6.39 -1.35 -8.23
CA GLU A 117 5.57 -2.49 -8.64
C GLU A 117 4.16 -2.41 -8.03
N GLY A 118 4.04 -2.01 -6.76
CA GLY A 118 2.76 -1.75 -6.13
C GLY A 118 2.00 -0.59 -6.78
N ALA A 119 2.69 0.50 -7.11
CA ALA A 119 2.08 1.64 -7.81
C ALA A 119 1.68 1.29 -9.26
N ALA A 120 2.47 0.50 -9.98
CA ALA A 120 2.13 0.01 -11.31
C ALA A 120 0.88 -0.86 -11.28
N TRP A 121 0.83 -1.84 -10.36
CA TRP A 121 -0.36 -2.65 -10.16
C TRP A 121 -1.60 -1.79 -9.85
N LEU A 122 -1.47 -0.81 -8.97
CA LEU A 122 -2.56 0.10 -8.63
C LEU A 122 -3.00 0.94 -9.84
N ALA A 123 -2.07 1.36 -10.70
CA ALA A 123 -2.39 2.11 -11.92
C ALA A 123 -3.24 1.28 -12.90
N ASP A 124 -2.91 -0.01 -13.04
CA ASP A 124 -3.64 -0.94 -13.91
C ASP A 124 -5.05 -1.25 -13.38
N HIS A 125 -5.20 -1.31 -12.04
CA HIS A 125 -6.44 -1.68 -11.37
C HIS A 125 -7.20 -0.47 -10.81
N LYS A 126 -6.78 0.76 -11.13
CA LYS A 126 -7.34 1.97 -10.50
C LYS A 126 -8.85 2.10 -10.65
N HIS A 127 -9.39 1.62 -11.76
CA HIS A 127 -10.81 1.61 -12.09
C HIS A 127 -11.68 0.73 -11.17
N GLU A 128 -11.08 -0.17 -10.40
CA GLU A 128 -11.78 -1.02 -9.42
C GLU A 128 -11.99 -0.31 -8.06
N PHE A 129 -11.35 0.84 -7.88
CA PHE A 129 -11.43 1.66 -6.67
C PHE A 129 -12.21 2.94 -6.93
N SER A 130 -12.57 3.67 -5.87
CA SER A 130 -13.15 4.99 -6.03
C SER A 130 -12.08 6.03 -6.40
N LYS A 131 -12.50 7.09 -7.10
CA LYS A 131 -11.62 8.23 -7.43
C LYS A 131 -10.96 8.84 -6.19
N GLY A 132 -11.70 8.93 -5.08
CA GLY A 132 -11.19 9.43 -3.80
C GLY A 132 -10.06 8.56 -3.25
N PHE A 133 -10.23 7.24 -3.27
CA PHE A 133 -9.20 6.28 -2.84
C PHE A 133 -7.92 6.41 -3.67
N ILE A 134 -8.06 6.43 -5.00
CA ILE A 134 -6.91 6.49 -5.91
C ILE A 134 -6.14 7.81 -5.80
N ASN A 135 -6.84 8.93 -5.67
CA ASN A 135 -6.20 10.23 -5.45
C ASN A 135 -5.45 10.29 -4.11
N ALA A 136 -6.01 9.69 -3.06
CA ALA A 136 -5.34 9.59 -1.76
C ALA A 136 -4.11 8.68 -1.84
N ALA A 137 -4.24 7.48 -2.45
CA ALA A 137 -3.13 6.56 -2.67
C ALA A 137 -1.98 7.20 -3.47
N SER A 138 -2.30 7.94 -4.54
CA SER A 138 -1.32 8.70 -5.32
C SER A 138 -0.56 9.73 -4.46
N SER A 139 -1.25 10.38 -3.52
CA SER A 139 -0.65 11.38 -2.64
C SER A 139 0.28 10.79 -1.58
N LEU A 140 0.11 9.52 -1.20
CA LEU A 140 1.04 8.86 -0.28
C LEU A 140 2.49 8.85 -0.79
N TYR A 141 2.68 8.82 -2.11
CA TYR A 141 4.00 8.80 -2.74
C TYR A 141 4.63 10.18 -2.94
N GLU A 142 3.97 11.25 -2.48
CA GLU A 142 4.40 12.62 -2.73
C GLU A 142 5.82 12.90 -2.27
N ASN A 143 6.22 12.43 -1.09
CA ASN A 143 7.54 12.75 -0.53
C ASN A 143 8.53 11.58 -0.61
N VAL A 144 8.33 10.66 -1.55
CA VAL A 144 9.12 9.43 -1.67
C VAL A 144 10.06 9.49 -2.87
N TYR A 145 11.36 9.33 -2.63
CA TYR A 145 12.42 9.47 -3.62
C TYR A 145 13.38 8.27 -3.58
N ASP A 146 14.06 7.99 -4.69
CA ASP A 146 15.15 7.01 -4.72
C ASP A 146 16.51 7.64 -4.36
N GLN A 147 17.56 6.81 -4.31
CA GLN A 147 18.92 7.24 -3.95
C GLN A 147 19.53 8.26 -4.93
N ASN A 148 19.02 8.34 -6.15
CA ASN A 148 19.43 9.34 -7.15
C ASN A 148 18.63 10.65 -7.02
N GLY A 149 17.69 10.69 -6.09
CA GLY A 149 16.84 11.83 -5.83
C GLY A 149 15.68 12.00 -6.81
N LEU A 150 15.35 10.97 -7.57
CA LEU A 150 14.18 10.95 -8.45
C LEU A 150 12.95 10.50 -7.68
N LYS A 151 11.76 10.94 -8.11
CA LYS A 151 10.49 10.43 -7.55
C LYS A 151 10.40 8.92 -7.79
N VAL A 152 10.05 8.16 -6.76
CA VAL A 152 9.87 6.72 -6.90
C VAL A 152 8.68 6.40 -7.80
N VAL A 153 7.59 7.15 -7.64
CA VAL A 153 6.34 6.99 -8.40
C VAL A 153 6.00 8.31 -9.10
N ASP A 154 5.75 8.26 -10.40
CA ASP A 154 5.10 9.36 -11.11
C ASP A 154 3.60 9.34 -10.80
N ARG A 155 3.17 10.25 -9.92
CA ARG A 155 1.77 10.36 -9.48
C ARG A 155 0.77 10.51 -10.62
N ARG A 156 1.19 11.00 -11.81
CA ARG A 156 0.31 11.17 -12.97
C ARG A 156 -0.22 9.84 -13.51
N THR A 157 0.50 8.74 -13.34
CA THR A 157 0.04 7.41 -13.75
C THR A 157 -1.16 6.93 -12.94
N LEU A 158 -1.22 7.38 -11.67
CA LEU A 158 -2.27 7.06 -10.72
C LEU A 158 -3.43 8.06 -10.72
N LYS A 159 -3.39 9.15 -11.50
CA LYS A 159 -4.53 10.08 -11.54
C LYS A 159 -5.64 9.53 -12.45
N TYR A 160 -6.88 9.83 -12.07
CA TYR A 160 -8.07 9.70 -12.93
C TYR A 160 -8.20 10.88 -13.86
#